data_AF-A0A6N8H0K5-F1
#
_entry.id   AF-A0A6N8H0K5-F1
#
_cell.length_a   1.000
_cell.length_b   1.000
_cell.length_c   1.000
_cell.angle_alpha   90.00
_cell.angle_beta   90.00
_cell.angle_gamma   90.00
#
_symmetry.space_group_name_H-M   'P 1'
#
loop_
_entity.id
_entity.type
_entity.pdbx_description
1 polymer ?
#
loop_
_entity_poly.entity_id
_entity_poly.type
_entity_poly.pdbx_seq_one_letter_code
_entity_poly.pdbx_strand_id
1 'polypeptide(L)'
;MQRPERERKEPTEFNVIVKAKDLVKHTFTITNSTERYPKKYRFTLVNRIQDKAVDIYECVLEANELDLRDAQEYRQRQKLQAKALTYCKELLFFIELSQEMGFISMSSCEYWSKLALEVKYMTTAWKKRDKTRA
;
A
#
# COMPACT_ATOMS: atom_id res chain seq x y z
N MET A 1 40.55 -12.12 -24.36
CA MET A 1 39.82 -12.10 -23.08
C MET A 1 38.51 -11.35 -23.30
N GLN A 2 37.38 -12.06 -23.40
CA GLN A 2 36.06 -11.42 -23.49
C GLN A 2 35.66 -10.93 -22.10
N ARG A 3 35.33 -9.64 -21.99
CA ARG A 3 34.72 -9.08 -20.77
C ARG A 3 33.34 -9.72 -20.60
N PRO A 4 32.96 -10.22 -19.42
CA PRO A 4 31.59 -10.70 -19.23
C PRO A 4 30.63 -9.53 -19.44
N GLU A 5 29.65 -9.72 -20.32
CA GLU A 5 28.51 -8.82 -20.46
C GLU A 5 27.88 -8.67 -19.08
N ARG A 6 27.81 -7.43 -18.59
CA ARG A 6 27.04 -7.12 -17.39
C ARG A 6 25.58 -7.41 -17.76
N GLU A 7 25.03 -8.50 -17.23
CA GLU A 7 23.60 -8.75 -17.24
C GLU A 7 22.89 -7.46 -16.83
N ARG A 8 22.11 -6.92 -17.77
CA ARG A 8 21.29 -5.74 -17.56
C ARG A 8 20.17 -6.18 -16.61
N LYS A 9 20.43 -6.15 -15.30
CA LYS A 9 19.39 -6.38 -14.29
C LYS A 9 18.26 -5.43 -14.60
N GLU A 10 17.09 -5.98 -14.94
CA GLU A 10 15.88 -5.18 -15.06
C GLU A 10 15.74 -4.33 -13.80
N PRO A 11 15.34 -3.04 -13.93
CA PRO A 11 15.18 -2.19 -12.77
C PRO A 11 14.23 -2.88 -11.81
N THR A 12 14.77 -3.29 -10.65
CA THR A 12 13.99 -3.95 -9.61
C THR A 12 12.92 -2.97 -9.18
N GLU A 13 11.65 -3.33 -9.37
CA GLU A 13 10.51 -2.48 -9.04
C GLU A 13 10.67 -1.94 -7.60
N PHE A 14 10.37 -0.66 -7.40
CA PHE A 14 10.52 -0.03 -6.09
C PHE A 14 9.76 -0.83 -5.04
N ASN A 15 10.49 -1.38 -4.06
CA ASN A 15 9.94 -2.39 -3.14
C ASN A 15 8.65 -1.96 -2.42
N VAL A 16 8.43 -0.67 -2.17
CA VAL A 16 7.18 -0.17 -1.56
C VAL A 16 5.98 -0.40 -2.48
N ILE A 17 6.15 -0.20 -3.79
CA ILE A 17 5.11 -0.42 -4.80
C ILE A 17 4.76 -1.91 -4.87
N VAL A 18 5.76 -2.80 -4.86
CA VAL A 18 5.53 -4.25 -4.84
C VAL A 18 4.65 -4.64 -3.65
N LYS A 19 4.97 -4.14 -2.45
CA LYS A 19 4.19 -4.41 -1.24
C LYS A 19 2.80 -3.81 -1.27
N ALA A 20 2.63 -2.63 -1.86
CA ALA A 20 1.30 -2.04 -2.05
C ALA A 20 0.44 -2.88 -3.01
N LYS A 21 1.01 -3.42 -4.09
CA LYS A 21 0.31 -4.35 -5.00
C LYS A 21 -0.12 -5.63 -4.28
N ASP A 22 0.74 -6.21 -3.46
CA ASP A 22 0.40 -7.40 -2.68
C ASP A 22 -0.75 -7.13 -1.70
N LEU A 23 -0.73 -5.97 -1.03
CA LEU A 23 -1.81 -5.51 -0.16
C LEU A 23 -3.13 -5.36 -0.92
N VAL A 24 -3.12 -4.75 -2.11
CA VAL A 24 -4.30 -4.63 -2.98
C VAL A 24 -4.84 -6.02 -3.34
N LYS A 25 -4.00 -6.91 -3.88
CA LYS A 25 -4.41 -8.26 -4.29
C LYS A 25 -5.04 -9.04 -3.13
N HIS A 26 -4.43 -9.00 -1.95
CA HIS A 26 -4.97 -9.67 -0.77
C HIS A 26 -6.30 -9.06 -0.34
N THR A 27 -6.40 -7.72 -0.32
CA THR A 27 -7.61 -6.98 0.03
C THR A 27 -8.79 -7.39 -0.86
N PHE A 28 -8.60 -7.44 -2.18
CA PHE A 28 -9.66 -7.88 -3.10
C PHE A 28 -10.01 -9.36 -2.92
N THR A 29 -9.02 -10.21 -2.70
CA THR A 29 -9.24 -11.66 -2.48
C THR A 29 -10.13 -11.92 -1.27
N ILE A 30 -9.84 -11.28 -0.13
CA ILE A 30 -10.59 -11.51 1.11
C ILE A 30 -11.98 -10.87 1.07
N THR A 31 -12.11 -9.67 0.48
CA THR A 31 -13.37 -8.91 0.46
C THR A 31 -14.36 -9.37 -0.62
N ASN A 32 -13.91 -10.09 -1.65
CA ASN A 32 -14.79 -10.67 -2.67
C ASN A 32 -15.50 -11.96 -2.21
N SER A 33 -15.08 -12.56 -1.10
CA SER A 33 -15.75 -13.75 -0.56
C SER A 33 -17.12 -13.39 0.03
N THR A 34 -18.20 -13.86 -0.59
CA THR A 34 -19.56 -13.64 -0.08
C THR A 34 -19.90 -14.46 1.17
N GLU A 35 -19.09 -15.48 1.47
CA GLU A 35 -19.17 -16.23 2.73
C GLU A 35 -18.66 -15.39 3.91
N ARG A 36 -17.62 -14.60 3.67
CA ARG A 36 -17.02 -13.69 4.66
C ARG A 36 -17.76 -12.37 4.74
N TYR A 37 -18.02 -11.74 3.59
CA TYR A 37 -18.67 -10.45 3.48
C TYR A 37 -20.06 -10.59 2.87
N PRO A 38 -21.14 -10.44 3.67
CA PRO A 38 -22.50 -10.46 3.16
C PRO A 38 -22.74 -9.39 2.09
N LYS A 39 -23.52 -9.71 1.04
CA LYS A 39 -23.76 -8.83 -0.12
C LYS A 39 -24.24 -7.42 0.25
N LYS A 40 -25.02 -7.28 1.34
CA LYS A 40 -25.51 -5.98 1.83
C LYS A 40 -24.39 -4.99 2.20
N TYR A 41 -23.18 -5.47 2.49
CA TYR A 41 -22.03 -4.65 2.82
C TYR A 41 -21.15 -4.29 1.62
N ARG A 42 -21.50 -4.76 0.41
CA ARG A 42 -20.70 -4.54 -0.80
C ARG A 42 -20.49 -3.05 -1.06
N PHE A 43 -21.57 -2.29 -1.14
CA PHE A 43 -21.55 -0.85 -1.45
C PHE A 43 -21.28 0.04 -0.23
N THR A 44 -21.08 -0.54 0.96
CA THR A 44 -20.82 0.23 2.18
C THR A 44 -19.40 -0.01 2.68
N LEU A 45 -19.11 -1.17 3.27
CA LEU A 45 -17.81 -1.47 3.85
C LEU A 45 -16.80 -1.95 2.81
N VAL A 46 -17.18 -2.90 1.95
CA VAL A 46 -16.25 -3.54 1.01
C VAL A 46 -15.66 -2.55 0.01
N ASN A 47 -16.50 -1.72 -0.62
CA ASN A 47 -16.02 -0.67 -1.53
C ASN A 47 -15.03 0.26 -0.82
N ARG A 48 -15.35 0.75 0.38
CA ARG A 48 -14.45 1.65 1.14
C ARG A 48 -13.10 0.99 1.44
N ILE A 49 -13.08 -0.30 1.75
CA ILE A 49 -11.86 -1.06 1.98
C ILE A 49 -11.03 -1.20 0.69
N GLN A 50 -11.68 -1.62 -0.40
CA GLN A 50 -11.03 -1.85 -1.68
C GLN A 50 -10.47 -0.53 -2.24
N ASP A 51 -11.27 0.52 -2.24
CA ASP A 51 -10.88 1.88 -2.65
C ASP A 51 -9.68 2.33 -1.81
N LYS A 52 -9.71 2.10 -0.48
CA LYS A 52 -8.60 2.50 0.39
C LYS A 52 -7.29 1.75 0.08
N ALA A 53 -7.36 0.47 -0.28
CA ALA A 53 -6.17 -0.27 -0.68
C ALA A 53 -5.60 0.24 -2.01
N VAL A 54 -6.45 0.54 -2.98
CA VAL A 54 -6.05 1.12 -4.28
C VAL A 54 -5.44 2.50 -4.10
N ASP A 55 -6.10 3.37 -3.34
CA ASP A 55 -5.63 4.71 -2.94
C ASP A 55 -4.18 4.68 -2.38
N ILE A 56 -3.84 3.67 -1.55
CA ILE A 56 -2.47 3.52 -1.00
C ILE A 56 -1.48 3.24 -2.12
N TYR A 57 -1.81 2.30 -3.01
CA TYR A 57 -0.97 1.96 -4.16
C TYR A 57 -0.75 3.17 -5.07
N GLU A 58 -1.82 3.87 -5.43
CA GLU A 58 -1.77 5.06 -6.28
C GLU A 58 -0.90 6.15 -5.64
N CYS A 59 -1.09 6.46 -4.36
CA CYS A 59 -0.28 7.45 -3.67
C CYS A 59 1.21 7.11 -3.66
N VAL A 60 1.57 5.83 -3.48
CA VAL A 60 2.97 5.39 -3.49
C VAL A 60 3.57 5.44 -4.90
N LEU A 61 2.80 5.03 -5.91
CA LEU A 61 3.22 5.07 -7.31
C LEU A 61 3.43 6.51 -7.78
N GLU A 62 2.42 7.37 -7.62
CA GLU A 62 2.50 8.78 -8.00
C GLU A 62 3.64 9.51 -7.27
N ALA A 63 3.87 9.20 -5.99
CA ALA A 63 5.00 9.76 -5.26
C ALA A 63 6.36 9.35 -5.84
N ASN A 64 6.46 8.15 -6.43
CA ASN A 64 7.69 7.63 -7.01
C ASN A 64 8.03 8.29 -8.35
N GLU A 65 7.01 8.70 -9.12
CA GLU A 65 7.18 9.34 -10.43
C GLU A 65 7.65 10.80 -10.36
N LEU A 66 7.59 11.42 -9.17
CA LEU A 66 7.95 12.82 -8.96
C LEU A 66 9.47 13.04 -8.80
N ASP A 67 9.99 14.05 -9.49
CA ASP A 67 11.39 14.47 -9.44
C ASP A 67 11.69 15.18 -8.10
N LEU A 68 12.78 14.75 -7.46
CA LEU A 68 13.24 15.33 -6.20
C LEU A 68 13.92 16.70 -6.40
N ARG A 69 14.35 17.01 -7.64
CA ARG A 69 15.06 18.25 -7.97
C ARG A 69 14.11 19.43 -8.18
N ASP A 70 12.85 19.15 -8.54
CA ASP A 70 11.82 20.18 -8.63
C ASP A 70 11.18 20.40 -7.25
N ALA A 71 11.16 21.66 -6.80
CA ALA A 71 10.69 21.99 -5.45
C ALA A 71 9.17 21.76 -5.27
N GLN A 72 8.37 21.89 -6.32
CA GLN A 72 6.93 21.65 -6.27
C GLN A 72 6.65 20.14 -6.27
N GLU A 73 7.31 19.39 -7.14
CA GLU A 73 7.19 17.94 -7.19
C GLU A 73 7.71 17.28 -5.90
N TYR A 74 8.81 17.77 -5.33
CA TYR A 74 9.29 17.33 -4.03
C TYR A 74 8.24 17.51 -2.92
N ARG A 75 7.60 18.68 -2.87
CA ARG A 75 6.51 18.93 -1.89
C ARG A 75 5.31 18.03 -2.16
N GLN A 76 4.95 17.82 -3.42
CA GLN A 76 3.84 16.95 -3.80
C GLN A 76 4.12 15.49 -3.42
N ARG A 77 5.34 15.00 -3.65
CA ARG A 77 5.81 13.69 -3.20
C ARG A 77 5.68 13.51 -1.70
N GLN A 78 6.10 14.50 -0.91
CA GLN A 78 5.95 14.47 0.55
C GLN A 78 4.48 14.40 1.01
N LYS A 79 3.57 15.08 0.29
CA LYS A 79 2.12 15.03 0.52
C LYS A 79 1.54 13.65 0.20
N LEU A 80 1.88 13.09 -0.96
CA LEU A 80 1.42 11.76 -1.38
C LEU A 80 1.92 10.66 -0.42
N GLN A 81 3.20 10.71 -0.01
CA GLN A 81 3.72 9.82 1.03
C GLN A 81 2.98 9.99 2.36
N ALA A 82 2.63 11.22 2.76
CA ALA A 82 1.83 11.44 3.97
C ALA A 82 0.43 10.84 3.84
N LYS A 83 -0.20 11.00 2.68
CA LYS A 83 -1.53 10.49 2.35
C LYS A 83 -1.55 8.96 2.38
N ALA A 84 -0.56 8.30 1.75
CA ALA A 84 -0.38 6.85 1.84
C ALA A 84 -0.27 6.36 3.29
N LEU A 85 0.50 7.05 4.14
CA LEU A 85 0.63 6.69 5.56
C LEU A 85 -0.68 6.85 6.34
N THR A 86 -1.47 7.88 6.06
CA THR A 86 -2.81 8.06 6.64
C THR A 86 -3.74 6.95 6.18
N TYR A 87 -3.74 6.65 4.89
CA TYR A 87 -4.59 5.62 4.30
C TYR A 87 -4.24 4.21 4.79
N CYS A 88 -2.97 3.91 5.07
CA CYS A 88 -2.60 2.68 5.77
C CYS A 88 -3.27 2.58 7.15
N LYS A 89 -3.42 3.68 7.90
CA LYS A 89 -4.10 3.67 9.21
C LYS A 89 -5.60 3.51 9.06
N GLU A 90 -6.20 4.16 8.07
CA GLU A 90 -7.63 4.00 7.76
C GLU A 90 -7.95 2.56 7.34
N LEU A 91 -7.10 1.95 6.51
CA LEU A 91 -7.26 0.55 6.12
C LEU A 91 -7.13 -0.39 7.33
N LEU A 92 -6.14 -0.16 8.21
CA LEU A 92 -5.99 -0.94 9.45
C LEU A 92 -7.25 -0.90 10.32
N PHE A 93 -7.87 0.27 10.45
CA PHE A 93 -9.16 0.40 11.14
C PHE A 93 -10.25 -0.46 10.49
N PHE A 94 -10.36 -0.46 9.15
CA PHE A 94 -11.35 -1.29 8.49
C PHE A 94 -11.07 -2.80 8.61
N ILE A 95 -9.80 -3.21 8.68
CA ILE A 95 -9.41 -4.60 8.92
C ILE A 95 -9.85 -5.02 10.33
N GLU A 96 -9.59 -4.19 11.33
CA GLU A 96 -10.04 -4.39 12.72
C GLU A 96 -11.57 -4.47 12.81
N LEU A 97 -12.28 -3.50 12.22
CA LEU A 97 -13.75 -3.51 12.16
C LEU A 97 -14.30 -4.78 11.49
N SER A 98 -13.65 -5.27 10.43
CA SER A 98 -14.07 -6.51 9.76
C SER A 98 -13.93 -7.73 10.66
N GLN A 99 -12.95 -7.72 11.57
CA GLN A 99 -12.79 -8.77 12.58
C GLN A 99 -13.83 -8.63 13.69
N GLU A 100 -14.07 -7.43 14.20
CA GLU A 100 -15.10 -7.14 15.22
C GLU A 100 -16.51 -7.53 14.73
N MET A 101 -16.80 -7.31 13.45
CA MET A 101 -18.06 -7.72 12.81
C MET A 101 -18.15 -9.22 12.52
N GLY A 102 -17.08 -9.99 12.79
CA GLY A 102 -17.03 -11.43 12.54
C GLY A 102 -16.90 -11.82 11.06
N PHE A 103 -16.55 -10.90 10.15
CA PHE A 103 -16.37 -11.20 8.72
C PHE A 103 -15.07 -11.93 8.44
N ILE A 104 -14.06 -11.73 9.29
CA ILE A 104 -12.76 -12.38 9.17
C ILE A 104 -12.30 -12.94 10.52
N SER A 105 -11.48 -13.99 10.49
CA SER A 105 -10.85 -14.54 11.69
C SER A 105 -9.76 -13.62 12.24
N MET A 106 -9.39 -13.80 13.51
CA MET A 106 -8.24 -13.11 14.11
C MET A 106 -6.95 -13.34 13.29
N SER A 107 -6.69 -14.57 12.85
CA SER A 107 -5.52 -14.88 12.01
C SER A 107 -5.54 -14.16 10.65
N SER A 108 -6.72 -13.97 10.05
CA SER A 108 -6.88 -13.21 8.81
C SER A 108 -6.63 -11.72 9.07
N CYS A 109 -7.12 -11.19 10.20
CA CYS A 109 -6.90 -9.82 10.65
C CYS A 109 -5.40 -9.53 10.86
N GLU A 110 -4.68 -10.41 11.57
CA GLU A 110 -3.25 -10.28 11.82
C GLU A 110 -2.42 -10.27 10.53
N TYR A 111 -2.67 -11.24 9.63
CA TYR A 111 -1.94 -11.32 8.37
C TYR A 111 -2.20 -10.11 7.48
N TRP A 112 -3.46 -9.71 7.32
CA TRP A 112 -3.80 -8.56 6.49
C TRP A 112 -3.26 -7.25 7.07
N SER A 113 -3.35 -7.08 8.40
CA SER A 113 -2.76 -5.94 9.10
C SER A 113 -1.25 -5.88 8.92
N LYS A 114 -0.57 -7.03 8.93
CA LYS A 114 0.88 -7.11 8.64
C LYS A 114 1.21 -6.56 7.26
N LEU A 115 0.43 -6.91 6.22
CA LEU A 115 0.64 -6.36 4.87
C LEU A 115 0.51 -4.83 4.85
N ALA A 116 -0.51 -4.28 5.50
CA ALA A 116 -0.70 -2.83 5.59
C ALA A 116 0.43 -2.13 6.38
N LEU A 117 0.90 -2.77 7.46
CA LEU A 117 2.03 -2.28 8.26
C LEU A 117 3.36 -2.31 7.50
N GLU A 118 3.61 -3.34 6.68
CA GLU A 118 4.80 -3.40 5.81
C GLU A 118 4.88 -2.18 4.89
N VAL A 119 3.78 -1.87 4.17
CA VAL A 119 3.72 -0.68 3.31
C VAL A 119 3.94 0.61 4.12
N LYS A 120 3.30 0.74 5.28
CA LYS A 120 3.43 1.90 6.17
C LYS A 120 4.87 2.11 6.64
N TYR A 121 5.54 1.06 7.11
CA TYR A 121 6.90 1.15 7.62
C TYR A 121 7.90 1.46 6.51
N MET A 122 7.75 0.83 5.35
CA MET A 122 8.63 1.10 4.21
C MET A 122 8.43 2.52 3.66
N THR A 123 7.18 2.99 3.58
CA THR A 123 6.87 4.39 3.20
C THR A 123 7.44 5.39 4.21
N THR A 124 7.39 5.08 5.50
CA THR A 124 7.99 5.91 6.55
C THR A 124 9.51 5.99 6.39
N ALA A 125 10.17 4.86 6.14
CA ALA A 125 11.61 4.82 5.90
C ALA A 125 11.99 5.56 4.61
N TRP A 126 11.19 5.42 3.56
CA TRP A 126 11.35 6.12 2.29
C TRP A 126 11.27 7.64 2.47
N LYS A 127 10.21 8.13 3.12
CA LYS A 127 10.02 9.55 3.43
C LYS A 127 11.16 10.14 4.26
N LYS A 128 11.72 9.38 5.21
CA LYS A 128 12.90 9.80 5.99
C LYS A 128 14.15 9.94 5.09
N ARG A 129 14.38 9.01 4.17
CA ARG A 129 15.51 9.07 3.22
C ARG A 129 15.38 10.23 2.24
N ASP A 130 14.18 10.55 1.79
CA ASP A 130 13.97 11.70 0.89
C ASP A 130 14.30 13.04 1.57
N LYS A 131 14.16 13.15 2.90
CA LYS A 131 14.61 14.33 3.66
C LYS A 131 16.13 14.47 3.75
N THR A 132 16.87 13.38 3.62
CA THR A 132 18.34 13.40 3.64
C THR A 132 18.96 13.62 2.26
N ARG A 133 18.13 13.61 1.20
CA ARG A 133 18.56 13.72 -0.20
C ARG A 133 18.17 15.05 -0.86
N ALA A 134 17.23 15.76 -0.28
CA ALA A 134 16.87 17.14 -0.62
C ALA A 134 17.80 18.12 0.10
#